data_AF-A0A537LIL0-F1
#
_entry.id   AF-A0A537LIL0-F1
#
_cell.length_a   1.000
_cell.length_b   1.000
_cell.length_c   1.000
_cell.angle_alpha   90.00
_cell.angle_beta   90.00
_cell.angle_gamma   90.00
#
_symmetry.space_group_name_H-M   'P 1'
#
loop_
_entity.id
_entity.type
_entity.pdbx_description
1 polymer ?
#
loop_
_entity_poly.entity_id
_entity_poly.type
_entity_poly.pdbx_seq_one_letter_code
_entity_poly.pdbx_strand_id
1 'polypeptide(L)'
;MFTPELVKFSEALAGRGIGAVRFNFPYAEARRRAPDRQPVLEACYRVVAEQTARSADRLLVGGRSMGGRIASHLVAAGFAAAGLVFLSYPLHPPGQPDRLRDKHLYTITVPMLFLQGTRDAFARPQLLQRTLVRLPTATLHRVENADHGLRVPGRSSDEVIAELVEATVSWIEDLPH
;
A
#
# COMPACT_ATOMS: atom_id res chain seq x y z
N MET A 1 9.48 8.47 -12.00
CA MET A 1 9.62 9.05 -10.65
C MET A 1 10.37 8.02 -9.81
N PHE A 2 11.57 8.33 -9.33
CA PHE A 2 12.31 7.41 -8.46
C PHE A 2 11.75 7.51 -7.05
N THR A 3 11.40 6.36 -6.43
CA THR A 3 10.89 6.28 -5.06
C THR A 3 11.86 5.43 -4.23
N PRO A 4 12.94 6.01 -3.70
CA PRO A 4 14.00 5.26 -3.01
C PRO A 4 13.48 4.46 -1.82
N GLU A 5 12.45 4.96 -1.13
CA GLU A 5 11.91 4.28 0.06
C GLU A 5 11.24 2.95 -0.30
N LEU A 6 10.62 2.86 -1.48
CA LEU A 6 10.01 1.61 -1.93
C LEU A 6 11.07 0.56 -2.30
N VAL A 7 12.24 1.01 -2.78
CA VAL A 7 13.40 0.15 -3.02
C VAL A 7 13.89 -0.44 -1.70
N LYS A 8 14.21 0.44 -0.73
CA LYS A 8 14.68 0.03 0.60
C LYS A 8 13.71 -0.91 1.30
N PHE A 9 12.40 -0.61 1.24
CA PHE A 9 11.36 -1.46 1.82
C PHE A 9 11.39 -2.88 1.23
N SER A 10 11.47 -2.99 -0.11
CA SER A 10 11.52 -4.30 -0.77
C SER A 10 12.80 -5.09 -0.50
N GLU A 11 13.94 -4.41 -0.40
CA GLU A 11 15.23 -5.03 -0.09
C GLU A 11 15.26 -5.53 1.36
N ALA A 12 14.71 -4.76 2.29
CA ALA A 12 14.60 -5.14 3.68
C ALA A 12 13.60 -6.30 3.89
N LEU A 13 12.48 -6.35 3.14
CA LEU A 13 11.59 -7.51 3.11
C LEU A 13 12.30 -8.77 2.59
N ALA A 14 13.10 -8.63 1.53
CA ALA A 14 13.89 -9.74 0.99
C ALA A 14 14.90 -10.28 2.02
N GLY A 15 15.53 -9.39 2.80
CA GLY A 15 16.37 -9.77 3.95
C GLY A 15 15.63 -10.54 5.06
N ARG A 16 14.29 -10.47 5.09
CA ARG A 16 13.40 -11.23 5.99
C ARG A 16 12.79 -12.48 5.33
N GLY A 17 13.27 -12.87 4.15
CA GLY A 17 12.80 -14.06 3.43
C GLY A 17 11.51 -13.84 2.63
N ILE A 18 11.04 -12.60 2.49
CA ILE A 18 9.82 -12.27 1.75
C ILE A 18 10.20 -11.73 0.36
N GLY A 19 9.87 -12.49 -0.68
CA GLY A 19 10.06 -12.06 -2.06
C GLY A 19 9.22 -10.83 -2.40
N ALA A 20 9.82 -9.82 -3.04
CA ALA A 20 9.13 -8.59 -3.43
C ALA A 20 9.38 -8.25 -4.90
N VAL A 21 8.29 -8.08 -5.66
CA VAL A 21 8.34 -7.59 -7.05
C VAL A 21 7.94 -6.12 -7.07
N ARG A 22 8.81 -5.28 -7.65
CA ARG A 22 8.55 -3.86 -7.92
C ARG A 22 8.46 -3.66 -9.42
N PHE A 23 7.64 -2.70 -9.83
CA PHE A 23 7.48 -2.33 -11.24
C PHE A 23 7.14 -0.86 -11.38
N ASN A 24 7.36 -0.33 -12.58
CA ASN A 24 6.91 1.00 -12.96
C ASN A 24 5.59 0.90 -13.72
N PHE A 25 4.64 1.78 -13.40
CA PHE A 25 3.50 2.00 -14.30
C PHE A 25 3.97 2.65 -15.62
N PRO A 26 3.19 2.53 -16.72
CA PRO A 26 3.63 2.99 -18.05
C PRO A 26 4.00 4.48 -18.09
N TYR A 27 3.24 5.36 -17.42
CA TYR A 27 3.61 6.78 -17.33
C TYR A 27 4.96 7.01 -16.64
N ALA A 28 5.26 6.24 -15.58
CA ALA A 28 6.49 6.40 -14.82
C ALA A 28 7.70 5.90 -15.61
N GLU A 29 7.54 4.79 -16.34
CA GLU A 29 8.53 4.24 -17.27
C GLU A 29 8.83 5.24 -18.39
N ALA A 30 7.78 5.82 -18.98
CA ALA A 30 7.88 6.89 -19.97
C ALA A 30 8.29 8.26 -19.38
N ARG A 31 8.63 8.33 -18.08
CA ARG A 31 9.01 9.56 -17.35
C ARG A 31 7.99 10.71 -17.46
N ARG A 32 6.73 10.41 -17.72
CA ARG A 32 5.63 11.38 -17.72
C ARG A 32 5.26 11.79 -16.29
N ARG A 33 4.82 13.04 -16.12
CA ARG A 33 4.43 13.58 -14.80
C ARG A 33 3.05 13.10 -14.35
N ALA A 34 2.07 13.14 -15.26
CA ALA A 34 0.71 12.75 -14.94
C ALA A 34 0.56 11.22 -14.96
N PRO A 35 -0.16 10.62 -13.99
CA PRO A 35 -0.47 9.21 -14.03
C PRO A 35 -1.38 8.89 -15.22
N ASP A 36 -1.28 7.66 -15.72
CA ASP A 36 -2.24 7.14 -16.69
C ASP A 36 -3.65 7.05 -16.07
N ARG A 37 -4.65 6.91 -16.93
CA ARG A 37 -6.02 6.64 -16.48
C ARG A 37 -6.06 5.30 -15.75
N GLN A 38 -6.97 5.21 -14.77
CA GLN A 38 -7.10 4.06 -13.89
C GLN A 38 -7.12 2.69 -14.62
N PRO A 39 -7.85 2.49 -15.74
CA PRO A 39 -7.83 1.20 -16.44
C PRO A 39 -6.44 0.77 -16.94
N VAL A 40 -5.59 1.71 -17.33
CA VAL A 40 -4.21 1.42 -17.79
C VAL A 40 -3.34 1.01 -16.61
N LEU A 41 -3.50 1.68 -15.47
CA LEU A 41 -2.79 1.34 -14.23
C LEU A 41 -3.21 -0.04 -13.72
N GLU A 42 -4.51 -0.33 -13.74
CA GLU A 42 -5.05 -1.63 -13.32
C GLU A 42 -4.58 -2.77 -14.23
N ALA A 43 -4.61 -2.56 -15.55
CA ALA A 43 -4.11 -3.55 -16.52
C ALA A 43 -2.61 -3.85 -16.30
N CYS A 44 -1.79 -2.81 -16.11
CA CYS A 44 -0.37 -2.97 -15.81
C CYS A 44 -0.16 -3.74 -14.49
N TYR A 45 -0.85 -3.35 -13.42
CA TYR A 45 -0.75 -4.03 -12.13
C TYR A 45 -1.13 -5.50 -12.26
N ARG A 46 -2.24 -5.79 -12.94
CA ARG A 46 -2.77 -7.16 -13.09
C ARG A 46 -1.75 -8.08 -13.76
N VAL A 47 -1.14 -7.64 -14.87
CA VAL A 47 -0.13 -8.44 -15.57
C VAL A 47 1.04 -8.78 -14.64
N VAL A 48 1.55 -7.82 -13.88
CA VAL A 48 2.67 -8.05 -12.95
C VAL A 48 2.25 -8.99 -11.82
N ALA A 49 1.07 -8.78 -11.24
CA ALA A 49 0.56 -9.63 -10.16
C ALA A 49 0.32 -11.08 -10.64
N GLU A 50 -0.25 -11.28 -11.83
CA GLU A 50 -0.45 -12.61 -12.43
C GLU A 50 0.86 -13.34 -12.71
N GLN A 51 1.88 -12.63 -13.22
CA GLN A 51 3.21 -13.24 -13.40
C GLN A 51 3.85 -13.59 -12.06
N THR A 52 3.69 -12.75 -11.05
CA THR A 52 4.27 -12.97 -9.72
C THR A 52 3.59 -14.15 -9.01
N ALA A 53 2.26 -14.29 -9.16
CA ALA A 53 1.48 -15.39 -8.59
C ALA A 53 1.94 -16.78 -9.07
N ARG A 54 2.57 -16.89 -10.24
CA ARG A 54 3.09 -18.17 -10.77
C ARG A 54 4.29 -18.71 -9.99
N SER A 55 4.95 -17.86 -9.22
CA SER A 55 6.17 -18.17 -8.49
C SER A 55 6.03 -17.96 -6.97
N ALA A 56 4.81 -17.75 -6.48
CA ALA A 56 4.54 -17.47 -5.08
C ALA A 56 3.38 -18.34 -4.58
N ASP A 57 3.61 -19.07 -3.48
CA ASP A 57 2.56 -19.87 -2.83
C ASP A 57 1.47 -18.98 -2.21
N ARG A 58 1.87 -17.77 -1.77
CA ARG A 58 1.01 -16.78 -1.13
C ARG A 58 1.33 -15.39 -1.65
N LEU A 59 0.46 -14.81 -2.47
CA LEU A 59 0.65 -13.48 -3.04
C LEU A 59 -0.06 -12.40 -2.20
N LEU A 60 0.71 -11.44 -1.70
CA LEU A 60 0.21 -10.18 -1.17
C LEU A 60 0.36 -9.10 -2.24
N VAL A 61 -0.62 -8.20 -2.35
CA VAL A 61 -0.54 -7.05 -3.27
C VAL A 61 -0.64 -5.76 -2.50
N GLY A 62 -0.14 -4.68 -3.06
CA GLY A 62 -0.07 -3.42 -2.32
C GLY A 62 0.68 -2.33 -3.04
N GLY A 63 1.09 -1.33 -2.25
CA GLY A 63 1.99 -0.30 -2.74
C GLY A 63 1.80 1.02 -2.05
N ARG A 64 2.60 1.99 -2.50
CA ARG A 64 2.59 3.34 -1.95
C ARG A 64 1.55 4.23 -2.62
N SER A 65 0.74 4.91 -1.82
CA SER A 65 -0.23 5.91 -2.28
C SER A 65 -1.11 5.37 -3.43
N MET A 66 -1.00 5.94 -4.64
CA MET A 66 -1.73 5.50 -5.82
C MET A 66 -1.56 4.00 -6.11
N GLY A 67 -0.36 3.44 -5.94
CA GLY A 67 -0.11 2.01 -6.19
C GLY A 67 -0.96 1.11 -5.29
N GLY A 68 -1.05 1.44 -4.00
CA GLY A 68 -1.93 0.75 -3.05
C GLY A 68 -3.41 0.89 -3.42
N ARG A 69 -3.85 2.07 -3.86
CA ARG A 69 -5.22 2.26 -4.35
C ARG A 69 -5.52 1.39 -5.56
N ILE A 70 -4.63 1.33 -6.55
CA ILE A 70 -4.80 0.46 -7.72
C ILE A 70 -4.83 -1.02 -7.31
N ALA A 71 -3.93 -1.46 -6.42
CA ALA A 71 -3.95 -2.82 -5.88
C ALA A 71 -5.31 -3.17 -5.23
N SER A 72 -5.86 -2.27 -4.42
CA SER A 72 -7.17 -2.49 -3.79
C SER A 72 -8.33 -2.55 -4.79
N HIS A 73 -8.26 -1.80 -5.90
CA HIS A 73 -9.26 -1.91 -6.97
C HIS A 73 -9.21 -3.28 -7.67
N LEU A 74 -8.02 -3.83 -7.88
CA LEU A 74 -7.87 -5.18 -8.45
C LEU A 74 -8.53 -6.23 -7.56
N VAL A 75 -8.24 -6.20 -6.25
CA VAL A 75 -8.80 -7.15 -5.29
C VAL A 75 -10.32 -6.99 -5.17
N ALA A 76 -10.81 -5.75 -5.12
CA ALA A 76 -12.26 -5.48 -5.14
C ALA A 76 -12.94 -5.97 -6.44
N ALA A 77 -12.20 -6.03 -7.55
CA ALA A 77 -12.66 -6.59 -8.82
C ALA A 77 -12.48 -8.12 -8.93
N GLY A 78 -12.12 -8.81 -7.85
CA GLY A 78 -12.02 -10.27 -7.80
C GLY A 78 -10.62 -10.85 -8.06
N PHE A 79 -9.57 -10.03 -8.10
CA PHE A 79 -8.20 -10.56 -8.16
C PHE A 79 -7.86 -11.29 -6.85
N ALA A 80 -7.43 -12.55 -6.95
CA ALA A 80 -7.07 -13.36 -5.79
C ALA A 80 -5.73 -12.92 -5.20
N ALA A 81 -5.77 -12.37 -3.99
CA ALA A 81 -4.59 -12.06 -3.18
C ALA A 81 -4.85 -12.55 -1.75
N ALA A 82 -3.79 -12.93 -1.04
CA ALA A 82 -3.89 -13.35 0.36
C ALA A 82 -4.04 -12.17 1.33
N GLY A 83 -3.82 -10.94 0.86
CA GLY A 83 -3.90 -9.73 1.66
C GLY A 83 -3.39 -8.49 0.91
N LEU A 84 -3.64 -7.33 1.50
CA LEU A 84 -3.27 -6.02 0.97
C LEU A 84 -2.33 -5.28 1.91
N VAL A 85 -1.24 -4.70 1.38
CA VAL A 85 -0.31 -3.86 2.16
C VAL A 85 -0.27 -2.44 1.60
N PHE A 86 -0.75 -1.48 2.38
CA PHE A 86 -0.80 -0.07 1.98
C PHE A 86 0.28 0.74 2.67
N LEU A 87 1.18 1.32 1.89
CA LEU A 87 2.13 2.34 2.35
C LEU A 87 1.50 3.72 2.08
N SER A 88 0.97 4.37 3.10
CA SER A 88 0.24 5.65 2.98
C SER A 88 -0.95 5.58 2.01
N TYR A 89 -2.04 4.90 2.38
CA TYR A 89 -3.25 4.84 1.55
C TYR A 89 -3.86 6.23 1.37
N PRO A 90 -4.11 6.71 0.14
CA PRO A 90 -4.56 8.07 -0.08
C PRO A 90 -6.08 8.16 0.04
N LEU A 91 -6.59 8.06 1.28
CA LEU A 91 -8.02 7.99 1.63
C LEU A 91 -8.85 9.11 1.00
N HIS A 92 -8.32 10.33 0.91
CA HIS A 92 -8.92 11.45 0.22
C HIS A 92 -7.84 12.33 -0.44
N PRO A 93 -8.18 13.17 -1.43
CA PRO A 93 -7.26 14.21 -1.90
C PRO A 93 -6.95 15.23 -0.78
N PRO A 94 -5.75 15.83 -0.75
CA PRO A 94 -5.43 16.89 0.20
C PRO A 94 -6.39 18.07 0.03
N GLY A 95 -6.88 18.60 1.15
CA GLY A 95 -7.86 19.68 1.16
C GLY A 95 -9.29 19.27 0.74
N GLN A 96 -9.54 18.00 0.45
CA GLN A 96 -10.86 17.50 0.05
C GLN A 96 -11.32 16.31 0.93
N PRO A 97 -11.43 16.49 2.27
CA PRO A 97 -11.74 15.40 3.21
C PRO A 97 -13.08 14.70 2.96
N ASP A 98 -14.04 15.37 2.30
CA ASP A 98 -15.36 14.81 2.00
C ASP A 98 -15.36 13.87 0.78
N ARG A 99 -14.25 13.81 0.03
CA ARG A 99 -14.10 12.95 -1.16
C ARG A 99 -13.30 11.70 -0.84
N LEU A 100 -13.92 10.84 -0.03
CA LEU A 100 -13.35 9.55 0.35
C LEU A 100 -13.22 8.59 -0.85
N ARG A 101 -12.13 7.84 -0.86
CA ARG A 101 -11.76 6.80 -1.83
C ARG A 101 -11.80 5.43 -1.16
N ASP A 102 -12.87 5.14 -0.46
CA ASP A 102 -13.03 3.99 0.44
C ASP A 102 -14.11 3.00 -0.02
N LYS A 103 -15.03 3.43 -0.90
CA LYS A 103 -16.22 2.65 -1.30
C LYS A 103 -15.91 1.21 -1.70
N HIS A 104 -14.87 0.98 -2.49
CA HIS A 104 -14.49 -0.37 -2.93
C HIS A 104 -13.82 -1.18 -1.82
N LEU A 105 -13.18 -0.56 -0.84
CA LEU A 105 -12.55 -1.27 0.29
C LEU A 105 -13.59 -2.08 1.07
N TYR A 106 -14.83 -1.60 1.18
CA TYR A 106 -15.91 -2.31 1.87
C TYR A 106 -16.35 -3.61 1.20
N THR A 107 -15.91 -3.87 -0.03
CA THR A 107 -16.18 -5.13 -0.76
C THR A 107 -15.06 -6.15 -0.61
N ILE A 108 -13.93 -5.73 -0.04
CA ILE A 108 -12.73 -6.56 0.10
C ILE A 108 -12.83 -7.37 1.38
N THR A 109 -12.70 -8.68 1.26
CA THR A 109 -12.80 -9.63 2.39
C THR A 109 -11.45 -10.15 2.87
N VAL A 110 -10.36 -9.87 2.15
CA VAL A 110 -9.02 -10.29 2.56
C VAL A 110 -8.44 -9.34 3.61
N PRO A 111 -7.47 -9.79 4.42
CA PRO A 111 -6.75 -8.93 5.36
C PRO A 111 -6.10 -7.71 4.68
N MET A 112 -6.14 -6.55 5.36
CA MET A 112 -5.60 -5.28 4.87
C MET A 112 -4.71 -4.62 5.93
N LEU A 113 -3.42 -4.46 5.65
CA LEU A 113 -2.50 -3.68 6.48
C LEU A 113 -2.39 -2.24 5.98
N PHE A 114 -2.70 -1.29 6.84
CA PHE A 114 -2.50 0.14 6.62
C PHE A 114 -1.28 0.61 7.42
N LEU A 115 -0.19 0.96 6.73
CA LEU A 115 1.00 1.59 7.30
C LEU A 115 0.90 3.09 7.04
N GLN A 116 0.54 3.87 8.06
CA GLN A 116 -0.01 5.20 7.85
C GLN A 116 0.58 6.24 8.80
N GLY A 117 1.11 7.32 8.22
CA GLY A 117 1.64 8.45 8.98
C GLY A 117 0.54 9.24 9.69
N THR A 118 0.77 9.64 10.94
CA THR A 118 -0.24 10.40 11.72
C THR A 118 -0.40 11.86 11.29
N ARG A 119 0.51 12.38 10.44
CA ARG A 119 0.43 13.71 9.82
C ARG A 119 0.10 13.65 8.32
N ASP A 120 -0.42 12.53 7.83
CA ASP A 120 -0.75 12.38 6.41
C ASP A 120 -1.93 13.27 5.98
N ALA A 121 -1.67 14.21 5.07
CA ALA A 121 -2.65 15.11 4.50
C ALA A 121 -3.70 14.42 3.58
N PHE A 122 -3.43 13.19 3.14
CA PHE A 122 -4.33 12.36 2.33
C PHE A 122 -5.17 11.40 3.18
N ALA A 123 -4.85 11.23 4.46
CA ALA A 123 -5.53 10.29 5.35
C ALA A 123 -5.56 10.84 6.78
N ARG A 124 -6.44 11.81 7.03
CA ARG A 124 -6.59 12.38 8.38
C ARG A 124 -6.90 11.26 9.40
N PRO A 125 -6.20 11.20 10.55
CA PRO A 125 -6.33 10.10 11.50
C PRO A 125 -7.77 9.75 11.90
N GLN A 126 -8.62 10.76 12.12
CA GLN A 126 -10.02 10.55 12.51
C GLN A 126 -10.86 9.97 11.37
N LEU A 127 -10.61 10.39 10.12
CA LEU A 127 -11.33 9.86 8.94
C LEU A 127 -10.88 8.44 8.62
N LEU A 128 -9.58 8.18 8.73
CA LEU A 128 -9.05 6.84 8.59
C LEU A 128 -9.68 5.91 9.63
N GLN A 129 -9.65 6.29 10.92
CA GLN A 129 -10.22 5.46 11.98
C GLN A 129 -11.71 5.18 11.76
N ARG A 130 -12.50 6.17 11.32
CA ARG A 130 -13.92 5.99 10.93
C ARG A 130 -14.11 5.04 9.74
N THR A 131 -13.16 5.02 8.81
CA THR A 131 -13.19 4.10 7.66
C THR A 131 -12.86 2.69 8.13
N LEU A 132 -11.81 2.51 8.93
CA LEU A 132 -11.31 1.21 9.36
C LEU A 132 -12.27 0.45 10.28
N VAL A 133 -13.07 1.13 11.11
CA VAL A 133 -14.11 0.44 11.92
C VAL A 133 -15.16 -0.29 11.08
N ARG A 134 -15.27 0.05 9.80
CA ARG A 134 -16.18 -0.62 8.83
C ARG A 134 -15.46 -1.70 8.00
N LEU A 135 -14.16 -1.90 8.23
CA LEU A 135 -13.31 -2.87 7.54
C LEU A 135 -12.82 -3.88 8.59
N PRO A 136 -13.57 -4.96 8.88
CA PRO A 136 -13.25 -5.88 9.98
C PRO A 136 -11.91 -6.61 9.80
N THR A 137 -11.39 -6.66 8.56
CA THR A 137 -10.12 -7.30 8.22
C THR A 137 -8.95 -6.32 8.15
N ALA A 138 -9.14 -5.06 8.57
CA ALA A 138 -8.12 -4.03 8.52
C ALA A 138 -7.29 -3.96 9.80
N THR A 139 -5.98 -3.94 9.63
CA THR A 139 -4.98 -3.65 10.66
C THR A 139 -4.35 -2.29 10.38
N LEU A 140 -4.20 -1.44 11.40
CA LEU A 140 -3.55 -0.14 11.28
C LEU A 140 -2.26 -0.11 12.09
N HIS A 141 -1.14 0.11 11.41
CA HIS A 141 0.11 0.51 12.02
C HIS A 141 0.31 2.01 11.81
N ARG A 142 0.38 2.77 12.91
CA ARG A 142 0.57 4.23 12.88
C ARG A 142 2.05 4.55 12.96
N VAL A 143 2.55 5.31 11.97
CA VAL A 143 3.89 5.86 12.03
C VAL A 143 3.80 7.27 12.60
N GLU A 144 4.21 7.42 13.86
CA GLU A 144 4.03 8.68 14.57
C GLU A 144 4.82 9.83 13.95
N ASN A 145 4.16 10.98 13.81
CA ASN A 145 4.66 12.21 13.19
C ASN A 145 5.02 12.10 11.70
N ALA A 146 4.74 10.98 11.03
CA ALA A 146 5.08 10.80 9.63
C ALA A 146 4.11 11.53 8.68
N ASP A 147 4.65 12.11 7.60
CA ASP A 147 3.86 12.68 6.50
C ASP A 147 3.38 11.60 5.50
N HIS A 148 2.73 12.00 4.40
CA HIS A 148 2.30 11.07 3.34
C HIS A 148 3.46 10.27 2.72
N GLY A 149 4.67 10.84 2.75
CA GLY A 149 5.88 10.17 2.30
C GLY A 149 6.51 9.25 3.33
N LEU A 150 5.88 9.06 4.50
CA LEU A 150 6.41 8.36 5.66
C LEU A 150 7.72 8.98 6.18
N ARG A 151 7.91 10.30 5.98
CA ARG A 151 9.05 11.01 6.55
C ARG A 151 8.71 11.48 7.96
N VAL A 152 9.56 11.12 8.91
CA VAL A 152 9.42 11.49 10.32
C VAL A 152 10.54 12.47 10.69
N PRO A 153 10.24 13.70 11.15
CA PRO A 153 11.28 14.61 11.63
C PRO A 153 12.14 13.98 12.73
N GLY A 154 13.46 14.05 12.58
CA GLY A 154 14.41 13.50 13.55
C GLY A 154 14.68 12.00 13.44
N ARG A 155 14.07 11.29 12.48
CA ARG A 155 14.40 9.89 12.17
C ARG A 155 14.92 9.76 10.74
N SER A 156 15.89 8.88 10.55
CA SER A 156 16.37 8.52 9.22
C SER A 156 15.33 7.71 8.45
N SER A 157 15.48 7.69 7.12
CA SER A 157 14.67 6.81 6.28
C SER A 157 14.84 5.33 6.65
N ASP A 158 16.03 4.91 7.10
CA ASP A 158 16.30 3.50 7.38
C ASP A 158 15.60 3.05 8.67
N GLU A 159 15.56 3.90 9.69
CA GLU A 159 14.79 3.64 10.92
C GLU A 159 13.28 3.53 10.65
N VAL A 160 12.74 4.36 9.76
CA VAL A 160 11.32 4.27 9.40
C VAL A 160 11.06 3.02 8.56
N ILE A 161 11.94 2.69 7.62
CA ILE A 161 11.80 1.47 6.81
C ILE A 161 11.87 0.21 7.70
N ALA A 162 12.77 0.16 8.69
CA ALA A 162 12.85 -0.95 9.62
C ALA A 162 11.53 -1.15 10.40
N GLU A 163 10.92 -0.07 10.89
CA GLU A 163 9.60 -0.12 11.54
C GLU A 163 8.52 -0.65 10.60
N LEU A 164 8.46 -0.14 9.37
CA LEU A 164 7.48 -0.56 8.37
C LEU A 164 7.60 -2.04 8.02
N VAL A 165 8.84 -2.52 7.88
CA VAL A 165 9.14 -3.92 7.58
C VAL A 165 8.75 -4.80 8.74
N GLU A 166 9.09 -4.43 9.97
CA GLU A 166 8.73 -5.19 11.16
C GLU A 166 7.21 -5.32 11.31
N ALA A 167 6.49 -4.21 11.19
CA ALA A 167 5.02 -4.22 11.21
C ALA A 167 4.42 -5.08 10.09
N THR A 168 5.05 -5.09 8.91
CA THR A 168 4.60 -5.92 7.79
C THR A 168 4.86 -7.40 8.03
N VAL A 169 6.05 -7.76 8.52
CA VAL A 169 6.42 -9.17 8.78
C VAL A 169 5.54 -9.75 9.88
N SER A 170 5.43 -9.07 11.02
CA SER A 170 4.55 -9.49 12.12
C SER A 170 3.11 -9.67 11.65
N TRP A 171 2.60 -8.74 10.84
CA TRP A 171 1.26 -8.88 10.27
C TRP A 171 1.12 -10.09 9.34
N ILE A 172 2.14 -10.40 8.53
CA ILE A 172 2.15 -11.57 7.63
C ILE A 172 2.14 -12.88 8.43
N GLU A 173 2.91 -12.95 9.51
CA GLU A 173 2.97 -14.11 10.41
C GLU A 173 1.62 -14.39 11.08
N ASP A 174 0.84 -13.35 11.38
CA ASP A 174 -0.51 -13.46 11.95
C ASP A 174 -1.61 -13.80 10.93
N LEU A 175 -1.30 -13.81 9.62
CA LEU A 175 -2.32 -14.09 8.62
C LEU A 175 -2.73 -15.58 8.64
N PRO A 176 -4.03 -15.89 8.60
CA PRO A 176 -4.51 -17.27 8.58
C PRO A 176 -3.91 -18.05 7.40
N HIS A 177 -3.47 -19.28 7.66
CA HIS A 177 -2.93 -20.20 6.65
C HIS A 177 -4.02 -20.73 5.71
#